data_AF-A0A7K7Q1A2-F1
#
_entry.id   AF-A0A7K7Q1A2-F1
#
_cell.length_a   1.000
_cell.length_b   1.000
_cell.length_c   1.000
_cell.angle_alpha   90.00
_cell.angle_beta   90.00
_cell.angle_gamma   90.00
#
_symmetry.space_group_name_H-M   'P 1'
#
loop_
_entity.id
_entity.type
_entity.pdbx_description
1 polymer ?
#
loop_
_entity_poly.entity_id
_entity_poly.type
_entity_poly.pdbx_seq_one_letter_code
_entity_poly.pdbx_strand_id
1 'polypeptide(L)'
;PMAIPPSYVDLGKPARDIFNKGYGFGLVKLDVKTKSASGVEFTTSGSSNTDTGKVNGSLETKYKWAEYGLTFTEKWNTDNTLGTEIAIEDQIAKGLKLTFDTTFSPNTGKKSGKIKSTYKRECINLGCDVDFDFAGPAIHGSAVFGYEGWLAGYQMTFDSAKSKLTRNNFSVGYKTGDFQLHTNV
;
A
#
# COMPACT_ATOMS: atom_id res chain seq x y z
N PRO A 1 -10.13 -25.56 -4.68
CA PRO A 1 -9.09 -24.50 -4.75
C PRO A 1 -9.19 -23.58 -3.53
N MET A 2 -8.14 -23.50 -2.73
CA MET A 2 -8.13 -22.64 -1.54
C MET A 2 -7.87 -21.19 -1.95
N ALA A 3 -8.57 -20.23 -1.32
CA ALA A 3 -8.46 -18.83 -1.68
C ALA A 3 -7.06 -18.27 -1.32
N ILE A 4 -6.59 -17.32 -2.12
CA ILE A 4 -5.41 -16.52 -1.79
C ILE A 4 -5.82 -15.54 -0.69
N PRO A 5 -5.21 -15.59 0.51
CA PRO A 5 -5.55 -14.65 1.57
C PRO A 5 -5.12 -13.22 1.21
N PRO A 6 -5.79 -12.19 1.77
CA PRO A 6 -5.40 -10.81 1.59
C PRO A 6 -4.03 -10.54 2.23
N SER A 7 -3.41 -9.41 1.88
CA SER A 7 -2.24 -8.92 2.60
C SER A 7 -2.60 -8.58 4.05
N TYR A 8 -1.62 -8.54 4.95
CA TYR A 8 -1.87 -8.20 6.36
C TYR A 8 -2.56 -6.84 6.51
N VAL A 9 -2.19 -5.84 5.71
CA VAL A 9 -2.76 -4.49 5.75
C VAL A 9 -4.20 -4.40 5.24
N ASP A 10 -4.62 -5.40 4.47
CA ASP A 10 -5.97 -5.52 3.92
C ASP A 10 -6.89 -6.41 4.79
N LEU A 11 -6.39 -7.01 5.88
CA LEU A 11 -7.22 -7.69 6.85
C LEU A 11 -8.21 -6.71 7.50
N GLY A 12 -9.49 -7.07 7.52
CA GLY A 12 -10.58 -6.20 8.01
C GLY A 12 -10.88 -4.97 7.15
N LYS A 13 -10.27 -4.83 5.97
CA LYS A 13 -10.50 -3.67 5.08
C LYS A 13 -11.98 -3.41 4.75
N PRO A 14 -12.83 -4.40 4.46
CA PRO A 14 -14.25 -4.14 4.20
C PRO A 14 -14.96 -3.46 5.38
N ALA A 15 -14.69 -3.90 6.62
CA ALA A 15 -15.23 -3.27 7.82
C ALA A 15 -14.68 -1.85 8.00
N ARG A 16 -13.36 -1.66 7.85
CA ARG A 16 -12.71 -0.35 7.94
C ARG A 16 -13.23 0.64 6.89
N ASP A 17 -13.51 0.16 5.68
CA ASP A 17 -14.05 0.97 4.59
C ASP A 17 -15.46 1.52 4.89
N ILE A 18 -16.28 0.79 5.65
CA ILE A 18 -17.62 1.27 6.09
C ILE A 18 -17.50 2.50 6.98
N PHE A 19 -16.49 2.55 7.85
CA PHE A 19 -16.28 3.67 8.77
C PHE A 19 -15.48 4.82 8.15
N ASN A 20 -14.71 4.56 7.10
CA ASN A 20 -13.81 5.56 6.51
C ASN A 20 -14.32 6.17 5.20
N LYS A 21 -14.99 5.41 4.34
CA LYS A 21 -15.43 5.92 3.03
C LYS A 21 -16.67 6.80 3.20
N GLY A 22 -16.63 7.99 2.61
CA GLY A 22 -17.73 8.95 2.67
C GLY A 22 -17.71 9.88 3.89
N TYR A 23 -16.83 9.63 4.87
CA TYR A 23 -16.69 10.46 6.07
C TYR A 23 -15.45 11.36 5.94
N GLY A 24 -15.66 12.59 5.44
CA GLY A 24 -14.63 13.61 5.24
C GLY A 24 -14.92 14.88 6.02
N PHE A 25 -15.29 14.76 7.30
CA PHE A 25 -15.64 15.93 8.12
C PHE A 25 -14.48 16.93 8.17
N GLY A 26 -14.79 18.21 7.96
CA GLY A 26 -13.79 19.28 7.92
C GLY A 26 -12.94 19.31 6.64
N LEU A 27 -13.25 18.50 5.63
CA LEU A 27 -12.50 18.41 4.38
C LEU A 27 -13.44 18.43 3.16
N VAL A 28 -13.23 19.39 2.26
CA VAL A 28 -13.82 19.37 0.92
C VAL A 28 -12.84 18.67 -0.01
N LYS A 29 -13.17 17.44 -0.44
CA LYS A 29 -12.32 16.62 -1.30
C LYS A 29 -12.94 16.41 -2.68
N LEU A 30 -12.15 16.61 -3.72
CA LEU A 30 -12.48 16.31 -5.11
C LEU A 30 -11.47 15.28 -5.62
N ASP A 31 -11.95 14.13 -6.09
CA ASP A 31 -11.13 13.12 -6.78
C ASP A 31 -11.61 12.99 -8.23
N VAL A 32 -10.73 13.24 -9.20
CA VAL A 32 -11.00 13.09 -10.63
C VAL A 32 -10.12 11.97 -11.17
N LYS A 33 -10.75 10.94 -11.76
CA LYS A 33 -10.06 9.81 -12.37
C LYS A 33 -10.36 9.78 -13.86
N THR A 34 -9.32 9.79 -14.68
CA THR A 34 -9.44 9.68 -16.13
C THR A 34 -8.55 8.56 -16.65
N LYS A 35 -8.89 8.03 -17.83
CA LYS A 35 -8.09 7.02 -18.52
C LYS A 35 -7.93 7.44 -19.97
N SER A 36 -6.70 7.55 -20.44
CA SER A 36 -6.40 7.90 -21.83
C SER A 36 -6.72 6.73 -22.76
N ALA A 37 -6.85 7.02 -24.06
CA ALA A 37 -6.97 5.99 -25.10
C ALA A 37 -5.72 5.08 -25.16
N SER A 38 -4.55 5.60 -24.78
CA SER A 38 -3.30 4.84 -24.66
C SER A 38 -3.21 3.98 -23.38
N GLY A 39 -4.23 3.98 -22.53
CA GLY A 39 -4.30 3.16 -21.32
C GLY A 39 -3.63 3.75 -20.07
N VAL A 40 -3.19 5.01 -20.14
CA VAL A 40 -2.64 5.74 -18.98
C VAL A 40 -3.79 6.19 -18.08
N GLU A 41 -3.70 5.87 -16.79
CA GLU A 41 -4.67 6.26 -15.78
C GLU A 41 -4.15 7.51 -15.05
N PHE A 42 -4.93 8.59 -15.03
CA PHE A 42 -4.63 9.79 -14.24
C PHE A 42 -5.62 9.89 -13.08
N THR A 43 -5.11 10.13 -11.88
CA THR A 43 -5.91 10.44 -10.70
C THR A 43 -5.44 11.78 -10.14
N THR A 44 -6.27 12.81 -10.30
CA THR A 44 -6.03 14.13 -9.73
C THR A 44 -6.94 14.30 -8.53
N SER A 45 -6.38 14.63 -7.38
CA SER A 45 -7.15 14.87 -6.16
C SER A 45 -6.80 16.20 -5.53
N GLY A 46 -7.82 16.94 -5.13
CA GLY A 46 -7.69 18.16 -4.34
C GLY A 46 -8.45 18.03 -3.03
N SER A 47 -7.88 18.48 -1.93
CA SER A 47 -8.54 18.52 -0.62
C SER A 47 -8.32 19.87 0.04
N SER A 48 -9.40 20.52 0.47
CA SER A 48 -9.38 21.75 1.26
C SER A 48 -9.85 21.46 2.68
N ASN A 49 -9.03 21.82 3.67
CA ASN A 49 -9.40 21.70 5.08
C ASN A 49 -10.17 22.98 5.50
N THR A 50 -11.40 22.81 5.98
CA THR A 50 -12.29 23.94 6.28
C THR A 50 -11.91 24.71 7.53
N ASP A 51 -11.18 24.09 8.46
CA ASP A 51 -10.79 24.72 9.73
C ASP A 51 -9.51 25.54 9.60
N THR A 52 -8.56 25.06 8.78
CA THR A 52 -7.24 25.68 8.58
C THR A 52 -7.13 26.47 7.27
N GLY A 53 -8.08 26.30 6.35
CA GLY A 53 -8.04 26.87 5.01
C GLY A 53 -6.95 26.27 4.09
N LYS A 54 -6.20 25.27 4.56
CA LYS A 54 -5.12 24.65 3.78
C LYS A 54 -5.68 23.82 2.63
N VAL A 55 -5.11 24.01 1.45
CA VAL A 55 -5.45 23.26 0.23
C VAL A 55 -4.26 22.41 -0.18
N ASN A 56 -4.50 21.11 -0.32
CA ASN A 56 -3.53 20.15 -0.83
C ASN A 56 -4.02 19.58 -2.16
N GLY A 57 -3.10 19.40 -3.09
CA GLY A 57 -3.36 18.74 -4.37
C GLY A 57 -2.36 17.61 -4.60
N SER A 58 -2.81 16.58 -5.31
CA SER A 58 -1.92 15.54 -5.84
C SER A 58 -2.37 15.05 -7.20
N LEU A 59 -1.39 14.66 -8.01
CA LEU A 59 -1.54 14.05 -9.31
C LEU A 59 -0.83 12.70 -9.27
N GLU A 60 -1.55 11.63 -9.55
CA GLU A 60 -1.01 10.28 -9.77
C GLU A 60 -1.21 9.91 -11.24
N THR A 61 -0.14 9.51 -11.92
CA THR A 61 -0.16 8.97 -13.27
C THR A 61 0.29 7.52 -13.22
N LYS A 62 -0.56 6.60 -13.65
CA LYS A 62 -0.28 5.17 -13.66
C LYS A 62 -0.30 4.64 -15.08
N TYR A 63 0.79 3.99 -15.48
CA TYR A 63 0.96 3.38 -16.78
C TYR A 63 1.26 1.90 -16.63
N LYS A 64 0.41 1.06 -17.23
CA LYS A 64 0.50 -0.40 -17.15
C LYS A 64 1.00 -0.96 -18.47
N TRP A 65 2.16 -1.60 -18.42
CA TRP A 65 2.72 -2.43 -19.48
C TRP A 65 2.42 -3.90 -19.20
N ALA A 66 1.19 -4.29 -19.53
CA ALA A 66 0.65 -5.61 -19.22
C ALA A 66 1.46 -6.76 -19.83
N GLU A 67 2.03 -6.57 -21.03
CA GLU A 67 2.85 -7.58 -21.72
C GLU A 67 4.07 -8.01 -20.89
N TYR A 68 4.67 -7.07 -20.15
CA TYR A 68 5.84 -7.31 -19.30
C TYR A 68 5.49 -7.37 -17.81
N GLY A 69 4.21 -7.37 -17.44
CA GLY A 69 3.78 -7.31 -16.03
C GLY A 69 4.30 -6.07 -15.28
N LEU A 70 4.64 -4.99 -16.01
CA LEU A 70 5.22 -3.77 -15.47
C LEU A 70 4.15 -2.72 -15.22
N THR A 71 4.25 -2.01 -14.11
CA THR A 71 3.43 -0.82 -13.81
C THR A 71 4.33 0.29 -13.33
N PHE A 72 4.28 1.42 -14.02
CA PHE A 72 4.94 2.66 -13.62
C PHE A 72 3.89 3.59 -13.01
N THR A 73 4.16 4.13 -11.83
CA THR A 73 3.29 5.12 -11.19
C THR A 73 4.12 6.32 -10.76
N GLU A 74 3.77 7.49 -11.28
CA GLU A 74 4.37 8.77 -10.92
C GLU A 74 3.36 9.55 -10.08
N LYS A 75 3.81 10.09 -8.94
CA LYS A 75 3.02 10.86 -7.99
C LYS A 75 3.69 12.21 -7.79
N TRP A 76 2.90 13.27 -7.85
CA TRP A 76 3.34 14.62 -7.51
C TRP A 76 2.30 15.31 -6.64
N ASN A 77 2.74 16.07 -5.64
CA ASN A 77 1.85 16.81 -4.76
C ASN A 77 2.24 18.30 -4.66
N THR A 78 1.35 19.10 -4.08
CA THR A 78 1.52 20.55 -3.91
C THR A 78 2.67 20.93 -2.96
N ASP A 79 3.12 20.01 -2.11
CA ASP A 79 4.33 20.17 -1.28
C ASP A 79 5.62 19.89 -2.07
N ASN A 80 5.50 19.76 -3.40
CA ASN A 80 6.56 19.48 -4.35
C ASN A 80 7.23 18.11 -4.17
N THR A 81 6.61 17.17 -3.44
CA THR A 81 7.14 15.81 -3.30
C THR A 81 6.81 15.00 -4.55
N LEU A 82 7.85 14.44 -5.15
CA LEU A 82 7.80 13.53 -6.30
C LEU A 82 7.93 12.09 -5.79
N GLY A 83 7.15 11.18 -6.35
CA GLY A 83 7.16 9.76 -6.02
C GLY A 83 7.11 8.90 -7.28
N THR A 84 8.11 8.07 -7.50
CA THR A 84 8.20 7.13 -8.61
C THR A 84 8.07 5.71 -8.06
N GLU A 85 7.08 4.96 -8.55
CA GLU A 85 6.85 3.56 -8.18
C GLU A 85 6.92 2.68 -9.44
N ILE A 86 7.79 1.68 -9.42
CA ILE A 86 7.93 0.67 -10.48
C ILE A 86 7.55 -0.68 -9.87
N ALA A 87 6.49 -1.29 -10.37
CA ALA A 87 6.04 -2.61 -9.94
C ALA A 87 6.19 -3.64 -11.06
N ILE A 88 6.72 -4.81 -10.72
CA ILE A 88 6.87 -5.98 -11.59
C ILE A 88 6.06 -7.11 -10.95
N GLU A 89 5.05 -7.61 -11.65
CA GLU A 89 4.17 -8.66 -11.16
C GLU A 89 4.20 -9.89 -12.07
N ASP A 90 4.25 -11.07 -11.47
CA ASP A 90 4.14 -12.39 -12.12
C ASP A 90 5.25 -12.75 -13.14
N GLN A 91 6.32 -11.95 -13.27
CA GLN A 91 7.40 -12.20 -14.24
C GLN A 91 8.44 -13.24 -13.79
N ILE A 92 8.87 -13.19 -12.52
CA ILE A 92 9.86 -14.14 -11.98
C ILE A 92 9.18 -15.42 -11.50
N ALA A 93 8.05 -15.27 -10.80
CA ALA A 93 7.22 -16.37 -10.34
C ALA A 93 5.76 -15.91 -10.24
N LYS A 94 4.82 -16.81 -10.55
CA LYS A 94 3.39 -16.54 -10.40
C LYS A 94 3.07 -16.23 -8.94
N GLY A 95 2.41 -15.10 -8.72
CA GLY A 95 2.09 -14.55 -7.41
C GLY A 95 3.17 -13.66 -6.80
N LEU A 96 4.35 -13.51 -7.43
CA LEU A 96 5.37 -12.59 -6.95
C LEU A 96 5.14 -11.19 -7.51
N LYS A 97 5.19 -10.19 -6.63
CA LYS A 97 5.18 -8.77 -6.97
C LYS A 97 6.36 -8.08 -6.31
N LEU A 98 7.21 -7.46 -7.11
CA LEU A 98 8.31 -6.61 -6.65
C LEU A 98 7.97 -5.17 -6.96
N THR A 99 8.14 -4.28 -6.00
CA THR A 99 7.90 -2.85 -6.17
C THR A 99 9.08 -2.05 -5.66
N PHE A 100 9.60 -1.17 -6.51
CA PHE A 100 10.60 -0.18 -6.18
C PHE A 100 9.90 1.18 -6.11
N ASP A 101 9.93 1.82 -4.95
CA ASP A 101 9.25 3.06 -4.65
C ASP A 101 10.31 4.07 -4.22
N THR A 102 10.36 5.24 -4.85
CA THR A 102 11.35 6.29 -4.56
C THR A 102 10.63 7.61 -4.43
N THR A 103 10.89 8.33 -3.35
CA THR A 103 10.33 9.66 -3.13
C THR A 103 11.42 10.70 -2.97
N PHE A 104 11.20 11.87 -3.55
CA PHE A 104 12.09 13.01 -3.50
C PHE A 104 11.31 14.28 -3.17
N SER A 105 11.72 14.98 -2.11
CA SER A 105 11.18 16.28 -1.72
C SER A 105 12.24 17.36 -1.98
N PRO A 106 12.16 18.11 -3.10
CA PRO A 106 13.13 19.13 -3.47
C PRO A 106 13.30 20.21 -2.40
N ASN A 107 12.21 20.59 -1.74
CA ASN A 107 12.19 21.65 -0.72
C ASN A 107 13.10 21.36 0.49
N THR A 108 13.29 20.08 0.83
CA THR A 108 14.14 19.65 1.96
C THR A 108 15.37 18.88 1.51
N GLY A 109 15.47 18.54 0.22
CA GLY A 109 16.46 17.61 -0.32
C GLY A 109 16.28 16.15 0.13
N LYS A 110 15.23 15.83 0.91
CA LYS A 110 15.02 14.47 1.43
C LYS A 110 14.73 13.50 0.28
N LYS A 111 15.44 12.37 0.30
CA LYS A 111 15.24 11.22 -0.58
C LYS A 111 14.98 10.00 0.28
N SER A 112 14.01 9.19 -0.10
CA SER A 112 13.79 7.87 0.49
C SER A 112 13.46 6.87 -0.60
N GLY A 113 13.91 5.64 -0.38
CA GLY A 113 13.63 4.52 -1.27
C GLY A 113 12.98 3.40 -0.50
N LYS A 114 12.11 2.63 -1.12
CA LYS A 114 11.46 1.48 -0.51
C LYS A 114 11.39 0.35 -1.52
N ILE A 115 11.81 -0.83 -1.09
CA ILE A 115 11.69 -2.05 -1.87
C ILE A 115 10.62 -2.91 -1.20
N LYS A 116 9.55 -3.22 -1.91
CA LYS A 116 8.45 -4.07 -1.44
C LYS A 116 8.47 -5.37 -2.23
N SER A 117 8.40 -6.49 -1.55
CA SER A 117 8.29 -7.82 -2.14
C SER A 117 7.06 -8.49 -1.55
N THR A 118 6.10 -8.84 -2.39
CA THR A 118 4.89 -9.55 -1.98
C THR A 118 4.81 -10.86 -2.75
N TYR A 119 4.59 -11.95 -2.04
CA TYR A 119 4.38 -13.27 -2.64
C TYR A 119 3.04 -13.84 -2.18
N LYS A 120 2.13 -14.04 -3.14
CA LYS A 120 0.79 -14.59 -2.92
C LYS A 120 0.65 -15.96 -3.55
N ARG A 121 0.13 -16.93 -2.81
CA ARG A 121 -0.24 -18.26 -3.32
C ARG A 121 -1.49 -18.75 -2.59
N GLU A 122 -2.05 -19.88 -3.01
CA GLU A 122 -3.12 -20.52 -2.25
C GLU A 122 -2.70 -20.68 -0.79
N CYS A 123 -3.58 -20.28 0.13
CA CYS A 123 -3.38 -20.28 1.59
C CYS A 123 -2.33 -19.33 2.17
N ILE A 124 -1.52 -18.61 1.37
CA ILE A 124 -0.45 -17.78 1.92
C ILE A 124 -0.28 -16.45 1.19
N ASN A 125 -0.01 -15.40 1.96
CA ASN A 125 0.37 -14.09 1.47
C ASN A 125 1.52 -13.57 2.33
N LEU A 126 2.69 -13.41 1.73
CA LEU A 126 3.91 -12.93 2.37
C LEU A 126 4.22 -11.54 1.84
N GLY A 127 4.66 -10.64 2.72
CA GLY A 127 5.13 -9.31 2.38
C GLY A 127 6.43 -8.99 3.11
N CYS A 128 7.37 -8.38 2.41
CA CYS A 128 8.61 -7.86 2.96
C CYS A 128 8.89 -6.50 2.33
N ASP A 129 8.85 -5.44 3.14
CA ASP A 129 9.15 -4.09 2.71
C ASP A 129 10.40 -3.59 3.43
N VAL A 130 11.39 -3.13 2.67
CA VAL A 130 12.60 -2.50 3.20
C VAL A 130 12.53 -1.03 2.88
N ASP A 131 12.38 -0.20 3.92
CA ASP A 131 12.40 1.25 3.84
C ASP A 131 13.83 1.75 4.04
N PHE A 132 14.35 2.51 3.08
CA PHE A 132 15.65 3.17 3.12
C PHE A 132 15.41 4.66 3.40
N ASP A 133 15.37 5.01 4.68
CA ASP A 133 15.39 6.40 5.14
C ASP A 133 16.81 6.78 5.61
N PHE A 134 17.09 8.08 5.66
CA PHE A 134 18.34 8.65 6.15
C PHE A 134 18.65 8.28 7.60
N ALA A 135 17.62 7.98 8.41
CA ALA A 135 17.76 7.56 9.81
C ALA A 135 18.22 6.09 9.96
N GLY A 136 18.26 5.34 8.87
CA GLY A 136 18.63 3.93 8.82
C GLY A 136 17.49 3.05 8.30
N PRO A 137 17.81 1.88 7.72
CA PRO A 137 16.79 1.00 7.16
C PRO A 137 15.76 0.48 8.18
N ALA A 138 14.50 0.38 7.77
CA ALA A 138 13.46 -0.32 8.50
C ALA A 138 12.95 -1.49 7.66
N ILE A 139 12.90 -2.69 8.26
CA ILE A 139 12.41 -3.90 7.61
C ILE A 139 11.02 -4.20 8.16
N HIS A 140 10.02 -4.26 7.29
CA HIS A 140 8.66 -4.63 7.61
C HIS A 140 8.37 -6.01 7.02
N GLY A 141 8.14 -6.99 7.90
CA GLY A 141 7.71 -8.33 7.51
C GLY A 141 6.20 -8.49 7.74
N SER A 142 5.52 -9.20 6.86
CA SER A 142 4.16 -9.65 7.07
C SER A 142 3.91 -11.02 6.47
N ALA A 143 3.07 -11.80 7.13
CA ALA A 143 2.62 -13.09 6.65
C ALA A 143 1.15 -13.28 7.01
N VAL A 144 0.36 -13.81 6.09
CA VAL A 144 -1.04 -14.18 6.32
C VAL A 144 -1.25 -15.59 5.79
N PHE A 145 -1.75 -16.45 6.65
CA PHE A 145 -2.16 -17.81 6.33
C PHE A 145 -3.68 -17.90 6.30
N GLY A 146 -4.22 -18.59 5.31
CA GLY A 146 -5.66 -18.78 5.14
C GLY A 146 -6.02 -20.25 4.99
N TYR A 147 -6.97 -20.73 5.80
CA TYR A 147 -7.45 -22.11 5.74
C TYR A 147 -8.93 -22.18 6.13
N GLU A 148 -9.78 -22.75 5.26
CA GLU A 148 -11.22 -22.93 5.50
C GLU A 148 -11.95 -21.71 6.10
N GLY A 149 -11.64 -20.51 5.57
CA GLY A 149 -12.22 -19.25 6.02
C GLY A 149 -11.48 -18.59 7.18
N TRP A 150 -10.67 -19.32 7.95
CA TRP A 150 -9.79 -18.76 8.96
C TRP A 150 -8.61 -18.03 8.33
N LEU A 151 -8.21 -16.92 8.95
CA LEU A 151 -7.08 -16.10 8.58
C LEU A 151 -6.21 -15.89 9.83
N ALA A 152 -4.93 -16.21 9.74
CA ALA A 152 -3.96 -15.92 10.78
C ALA A 152 -2.87 -15.02 10.18
N GLY A 153 -2.72 -13.81 10.72
CA GLY A 153 -1.75 -12.84 10.25
C GLY A 153 -0.70 -12.51 11.30
N TYR A 154 0.50 -12.21 10.83
CA TYR A 154 1.59 -11.69 11.63
C TYR A 154 2.24 -10.53 10.89
N GLN A 155 2.54 -9.45 11.60
CA GLN A 155 3.29 -8.31 11.08
C GLN A 155 4.38 -7.93 12.08
N MET A 156 5.55 -7.63 11.54
CA MET A 156 6.68 -7.15 12.33
C MET A 156 7.38 -5.99 11.65
N THR A 157 7.97 -5.11 12.46
CA THR A 157 8.90 -4.07 11.99
C THR A 157 10.18 -4.14 12.80
N PHE A 158 11.31 -4.23 12.11
CA PHE A 158 12.65 -4.16 12.69
C PHE A 158 13.33 -2.87 12.25
N ASP A 159 13.73 -2.05 13.22
CA ASP A 159 14.51 -0.82 13.03
C ASP A 159 16.00 -1.18 13.13
N SER A 160 16.72 -1.15 12.00
CA SER A 160 18.13 -1.57 11.98
C SER A 160 19.05 -0.57 12.67
N ALA A 161 18.71 0.72 12.68
CA ALA A 161 19.51 1.75 13.35
C ALA A 161 19.53 1.54 14.87
N LYS A 162 18.41 1.09 15.44
CA LYS A 162 18.29 0.75 16.87
C LYS A 162 18.54 -0.73 17.16
N SER A 163 18.68 -1.56 16.12
CA SER A 163 18.74 -3.02 16.23
C SER A 163 17.60 -3.60 17.08
N LYS A 164 16.38 -3.06 16.92
CA LYS A 164 15.24 -3.39 17.79
C LYS A 164 13.97 -3.67 16.98
N LEU A 165 13.20 -4.64 17.44
CA LEU A 165 11.83 -4.87 16.98
C LEU A 165 10.92 -3.77 17.53
N THR A 166 10.37 -2.93 16.65
CA THR A 166 9.54 -1.77 17.01
C THR A 166 8.05 -2.03 16.89
N ARG A 167 7.65 -3.01 16.06
CA ARG A 167 6.25 -3.43 15.92
C ARG A 167 6.18 -4.95 15.84
N ASN A 168 5.21 -5.52 16.52
CA ASN A 168 4.91 -6.94 16.52
C ASN A 168 3.40 -7.07 16.72
N ASN A 169 2.69 -7.40 15.65
CA ASN A 169 1.25 -7.48 15.66
C ASN A 169 0.80 -8.86 15.20
N PHE A 170 -0.21 -9.39 15.86
CA PHE A 170 -0.87 -10.65 15.51
C PHE A 170 -2.30 -10.37 15.13
N SER A 171 -2.80 -11.05 14.11
CA SER A 171 -4.21 -10.97 13.74
C SER A 171 -4.81 -12.34 13.55
N VAL A 172 -6.07 -12.47 13.96
CA VAL A 172 -6.90 -13.64 13.69
C VAL A 172 -8.20 -13.14 13.09
N GLY A 173 -8.63 -13.79 12.03
CA GLY A 173 -9.85 -13.46 11.34
C GLY A 173 -10.58 -14.69 10.87
N TYR A 174 -11.85 -14.50 10.55
CA TYR A 174 -12.68 -15.49 9.91
C TYR A 174 -13.51 -14.82 8.83
N LYS A 175 -13.52 -15.38 7.62
CA LYS A 175 -14.22 -14.81 6.47
C LYS A 175 -15.11 -15.87 5.82
N THR A 176 -16.39 -15.56 5.74
CA THR A 176 -17.39 -16.32 4.98
C THR A 176 -17.92 -15.47 3.81
N GLY A 177 -18.91 -15.99 3.08
CA GLY A 177 -19.63 -15.20 2.07
C GLY A 177 -20.42 -14.03 2.67
N ASP A 178 -20.93 -14.20 3.89
CA ASP A 178 -21.90 -13.27 4.49
C ASP A 178 -21.29 -12.32 5.52
N PHE A 179 -20.21 -12.71 6.20
CA PHE A 179 -19.57 -11.87 7.21
C PHE A 179 -18.05 -12.06 7.27
N GLN A 180 -17.38 -11.07 7.86
CA GLN A 180 -15.96 -11.10 8.15
C GLN A 180 -15.71 -10.63 9.58
N LEU A 181 -15.03 -11.48 10.36
CA LEU A 181 -14.47 -11.15 11.67
C LEU A 181 -12.96 -10.90 11.52
N HIS A 182 -12.47 -9.85 12.17
CA HIS A 182 -11.05 -9.52 12.20
C HIS A 182 -10.70 -8.94 13.57
N THR A 183 -9.68 -9.52 14.20
CA THR A 183 -9.06 -9.02 15.43
C THR A 183 -7.57 -8.89 15.19
N ASN A 184 -6.95 -7.86 15.77
CA ASN A 184 -5.51 -7.72 15.80
C ASN A 184 -5.06 -7.14 17.14
N VAL A 185 -3.87 -7.54 17.58
CA VAL A 185 -3.15 -7.02 18.76
C VAL A 185 -1.79 -6.52 18.30
#